data_AF-A0A8S2L540-F1
#
_entry.id   AF-A0A8S2L540-F1
#
_cell.length_a   1.000
_cell.length_b   1.000
_cell.length_c   1.000
_cell.angle_alpha   90.00
_cell.angle_beta   90.00
_cell.angle_gamma   90.00
#
_symmetry.space_group_name_H-M   'P 1'
#
loop_
_entity.id
_entity.type
_entity.pdbx_description
1 polymer ?
#
loop_
_entity_poly.entity_id
_entity_poly.type
_entity_poly.pdbx_seq_one_letter_code
_entity_poly.pdbx_strand_id
1 'polypeptide(L)'
;LDIPFTGQATKVFGKRLRNLAKAVRPNTVLLTVPRPPPAVRDSFHNKDPIPKDIQSKLVYKIEKCDCESVYVGKTDRQATRRFGE
;
A
#
# COMPACT_ATOMS: atom_id res chain seq x y z
N LEU A 1 -22.74 2.79 -15.65
CA LEU A 1 -22.30 2.24 -14.34
C LEU A 1 -22.94 3.12 -13.28
N ASP A 2 -24.15 2.75 -12.85
CA ASP A 2 -24.85 3.44 -11.76
C ASP A 2 -24.36 2.86 -10.45
N ILE A 3 -23.66 3.66 -9.64
CA ILE A 3 -23.18 3.23 -8.33
C ILE A 3 -24.31 3.57 -7.34
N PRO A 4 -24.96 2.57 -6.73
CA PRO A 4 -26.28 2.74 -6.11
C PRO A 4 -26.30 3.57 -4.82
N PHE A 5 -25.15 4.06 -4.35
CA PHE A 5 -24.99 4.60 -3.00
C PHE A 5 -24.24 5.93 -2.91
N THR A 6 -24.38 6.85 -3.88
CA THR A 6 -23.93 8.24 -3.65
C THR A 6 -24.95 9.02 -2.83
N GLY A 7 -24.76 9.04 -1.50
CA GLY A 7 -25.53 9.88 -0.59
C GLY A 7 -25.32 11.39 -0.86
N GLN A 8 -26.19 12.23 -0.29
CA GLN A 8 -26.09 13.70 -0.43
C GLN A 8 -24.75 14.24 0.07
N ALA A 9 -24.21 13.68 1.16
CA ALA A 9 -22.92 14.05 1.71
C ALA A 9 -21.78 13.90 0.67
N THR A 10 -21.75 12.78 -0.07
CA THR A 10 -20.75 12.53 -1.11
C THR A 10 -20.86 13.53 -2.27
N LYS A 11 -22.09 13.89 -2.65
CA LYS A 11 -22.35 14.90 -3.70
C LYS A 11 -21.85 16.29 -3.26
N VAL A 12 -22.13 16.68 -2.01
CA VAL A 12 -21.67 17.95 -1.43
C VAL A 12 -20.14 17.99 -1.34
N PHE A 13 -19.53 16.89 -0.88
CA PHE A 13 -18.08 16.78 -0.80
C PHE A 13 -17.41 16.91 -2.19
N GLY A 14 -17.93 16.22 -3.21
CA GLY A 14 -17.43 16.34 -4.58
C GLY A 14 -17.56 17.75 -5.17
N LYS A 15 -18.62 18.50 -4.82
CA LYS A 15 -18.74 19.93 -5.17
C LYS A 15 -17.68 20.78 -4.49
N ARG A 16 -17.46 20.59 -3.17
CA ARG A 16 -16.43 21.32 -2.41
C ARG A 16 -15.03 21.05 -2.98
N LEU A 17 -14.73 19.79 -3.30
CA LEU A 17 -13.45 19.39 -3.88
C LEU A 17 -13.18 20.07 -5.23
N ARG A 18 -14.20 20.12 -6.10
CA ARG A 18 -14.11 20.82 -7.39
C ARG A 18 -13.91 22.33 -7.22
N ASN A 19 -14.57 22.95 -6.25
CA ASN A 19 -14.41 24.38 -5.98
C ASN A 19 -13.01 24.70 -5.44
N LEU A 20 -12.49 23.87 -4.54
CA LEU A 20 -11.11 23.99 -4.05
C LEU A 20 -10.10 23.84 -5.19
N ALA A 21 -10.28 22.84 -6.05
CA ALA A 21 -9.36 22.64 -7.16
C ALA A 21 -9.37 23.79 -8.16
N LYS A 22 -10.53 24.38 -8.45
CA LYS A 22 -10.63 25.60 -9.29
C LYS A 22 -9.88 26.78 -8.68
N ALA A 23 -9.85 26.90 -7.36
CA ALA A 23 -9.11 27.97 -6.67
C ALA A 23 -7.58 27.79 -6.79
N VAL A 24 -7.09 26.56 -6.81
CA VAL A 24 -5.65 26.26 -6.93
C VAL A 24 -5.19 26.25 -8.39
N ARG A 25 -5.97 25.61 -9.28
CA ARG A 25 -5.68 25.51 -10.72
C ARG A 25 -6.99 25.58 -11.53
N PRO A 26 -7.31 26.74 -12.13
CA PRO A 26 -8.59 26.95 -12.79
C PRO A 26 -8.80 26.06 -14.04
N ASN A 27 -7.70 25.62 -14.67
CA ASN A 27 -7.75 24.84 -15.91
C ASN A 27 -7.80 23.31 -15.70
N THR A 28 -7.92 22.83 -14.47
CA THR A 28 -7.95 21.39 -14.18
C THR A 28 -9.39 20.86 -14.12
N VAL A 29 -9.74 19.94 -15.03
CA VAL A 29 -11.02 19.22 -15.01
C VAL A 29 -10.93 18.05 -14.05
N LEU A 30 -11.63 18.14 -12.92
CA LEU A 30 -11.64 17.11 -11.88
C LEU A 30 -12.85 16.19 -12.01
N LEU A 31 -12.58 14.91 -12.27
CA LEU A 31 -13.57 13.84 -12.35
C LEU A 31 -13.64 13.12 -11.00
N THR A 32 -14.74 13.32 -10.28
CA THR A 32 -15.02 12.59 -9.04
C THR A 32 -15.68 11.25 -9.38
N VAL A 33 -14.94 10.16 -9.28
CA VAL A 33 -15.46 8.79 -9.46
C VAL A 33 -15.74 8.20 -8.08
N PRO A 34 -17.01 8.09 -7.65
CA PRO A 34 -17.32 7.40 -6.40
C PRO A 34 -16.90 5.94 -6.51
N ARG A 35 -16.34 5.39 -5.44
CA ARG A 35 -16.03 3.95 -5.35
C ARG A 35 -16.85 3.33 -4.23
N PRO A 36 -17.21 2.05 -4.34
CA PRO A 36 -17.79 1.34 -3.21
C PRO A 36 -16.82 1.36 -2.02
N PRO A 37 -17.34 1.29 -0.78
CA PRO A 37 -16.49 1.12 0.39
C PRO A 37 -15.61 -0.14 0.22
N PRO A 38 -14.38 -0.14 0.75
CA PRO A 38 -13.57 -1.35 0.80
C PRO A 38 -14.35 -2.45 1.53
N ALA A 39 -14.24 -3.67 1.06
CA ALA A 39 -14.85 -4.80 1.75
C ALA A 39 -14.12 -5.01 3.09
N VAL A 40 -14.80 -5.60 4.08
CA VAL A 40 -14.18 -5.90 5.39
C VAL A 40 -12.90 -6.71 5.21
N ARG A 41 -12.88 -7.66 4.28
CA ARG A 41 -11.70 -8.47 3.91
C ARG A 41 -10.50 -7.65 3.44
N ASP A 42 -10.70 -6.43 2.95
CA ASP A 42 -9.62 -5.56 2.49
C ASP A 42 -8.98 -4.81 3.68
N SER A 43 -9.67 -4.78 4.82
CA SER A 43 -9.18 -4.17 6.07
C SER A 43 -8.38 -5.14 6.95
N PHE A 44 -8.48 -6.45 6.67
CA PHE A 44 -7.81 -7.50 7.43
C PHE A 44 -6.97 -8.37 6.51
N HIS A 45 -5.74 -8.67 6.93
CA HIS A 45 -4.95 -9.67 6.24
C HIS A 45 -5.65 -11.03 6.40
N ASN A 46 -6.02 -11.66 5.28
CA ASN A 46 -6.68 -12.98 5.26
C ASN A 46 -5.78 -14.12 5.80
N LYS A 47 -4.48 -13.87 6.00
CA LYS A 47 -3.51 -14.84 6.49
C LYS A 47 -2.61 -14.18 7.51
N ASP A 48 -2.16 -14.99 8.47
CA ASP A 48 -1.11 -14.59 9.40
C ASP A 48 0.18 -14.27 8.63
N PRO A 49 0.98 -13.29 9.09
CA PRO A 49 2.26 -13.00 8.50
C PRO A 49 3.19 -14.21 8.58
N ILE A 50 3.88 -14.50 7.49
CA ILE A 50 4.86 -15.60 7.43
C ILE A 50 6.04 -15.23 8.35
N PRO A 51 6.43 -16.08 9.32
CA PRO A 51 7.62 -15.85 10.15
C PRO A 51 8.87 -15.61 9.29
N LYS A 52 9.69 -14.63 9.69
CA LYS A 52 10.84 -14.14 8.91
C LYS A 52 11.79 -15.27 8.47
N ASP A 53 12.00 -16.26 9.33
CA ASP A 53 12.96 -17.34 9.10
C ASP A 53 12.54 -18.24 7.92
N ILE A 54 11.22 -18.42 7.73
CA ILE A 54 10.69 -19.27 6.65
C ILE A 54 10.23 -18.47 5.42
N GLN A 55 10.44 -17.15 5.41
CA GLN A 55 10.17 -16.33 4.23
C GLN A 55 11.16 -16.66 3.10
N SER A 56 10.69 -16.62 1.86
CA SER A 56 11.48 -16.80 0.64
C SER A 56 11.33 -15.57 -0.26
N LYS A 57 12.16 -15.46 -1.31
CA LYS A 57 12.16 -14.31 -2.25
C LYS A 57 12.31 -12.97 -1.54
N LEU A 58 13.28 -12.90 -0.64
CA LEU A 58 13.53 -11.72 0.18
C LEU A 58 14.90 -11.11 -0.09
N VAL A 59 15.00 -9.83 0.24
CA VAL A 59 16.26 -9.09 0.31
C VAL A 59 16.62 -8.98 1.79
N TYR A 60 17.88 -9.27 2.13
CA TYR A 60 18.38 -9.23 3.50
C TYR A 60 19.62 -8.35 3.59
N LYS A 61 19.85 -7.82 4.79
CA LYS A 61 20.99 -6.99 5.16
C LYS A 61 21.71 -7.66 6.32
N ILE A 62 23.02 -7.83 6.20
CA ILE A 62 23.89 -8.27 7.30
C ILE A 62 24.80 -7.10 7.66
N GLU A 63 24.71 -6.66 8.90
CA GLU A 63 25.56 -5.64 9.49
C GLU A 63 26.53 -6.32 10.45
N LYS A 64 27.81 -5.91 10.42
CA LYS A 64 28.77 -6.32 11.45
C LYS A 64 28.69 -5.34 12.62
N CYS A 65 28.77 -5.85 13.84
CA CYS A 65 28.73 -5.01 15.04
C CYS A 65 29.92 -4.05 15.16
N ASP A 66 31.09 -4.43 14.63
CA ASP A 66 32.35 -3.73 14.90
C ASP A 66 32.95 -2.99 13.68
N CYS A 67 32.25 -2.96 12.55
CA CYS A 67 32.67 -2.14 11.41
C CYS A 67 31.48 -1.72 10.53
N GLU A 68 31.62 -0.61 9.82
CA GLU A 68 30.59 -0.03 8.94
C GLU A 68 30.33 -0.85 7.66
N SER A 69 30.89 -2.07 7.55
CA SER A 69 30.66 -2.91 6.38
C SER A 69 29.26 -3.51 6.41
N VAL A 70 28.52 -3.31 5.32
CA VAL A 70 27.17 -3.82 5.15
C VAL A 70 27.14 -4.76 3.94
N TYR A 71 26.61 -5.96 4.13
CA TYR A 71 26.30 -6.88 3.04
C TYR A 71 24.80 -6.86 2.76
N VAL A 72 24.42 -6.67 1.49
CA VAL A 72 23.03 -6.76 1.02
C VAL A 72 22.94 -7.87 -0.01
N GLY A 73 22.05 -8.82 0.23
CA GLY A 73 21.84 -9.97 -0.65
C GLY A 73 20.37 -10.22 -0.95
N LYS A 74 20.10 -10.92 -2.05
CA LYS A 74 18.78 -11.47 -2.38
C LYS A 74 18.81 -12.99 -2.35
N THR A 75 17.71 -13.62 -1.98
CA THR A 75 17.58 -15.09 -2.02
C THR A 75 16.19 -15.50 -2.49
N ASP A 76 16.14 -16.48 -3.40
CA ASP A 76 14.91 -17.16 -3.79
C ASP A 76 14.55 -18.29 -2.81
N ARG A 77 15.53 -18.77 -2.02
CA ARG A 77 15.36 -19.79 -0.96
C ARG A 77 14.84 -19.17 0.33
N GLN A 78 14.34 -20.01 1.23
CA GLN A 78 13.96 -19.61 2.59
C GLN A 78 15.15 -19.02 3.38
N ALA A 79 14.92 -18.01 4.21
CA ALA A 79 15.97 -17.36 5.02
C ALA A 79 16.77 -18.38 5.85
N THR A 80 16.11 -19.30 6.57
CA THR A 80 16.81 -20.34 7.36
C THR A 80 17.78 -21.18 6.52
N ARG A 81 17.40 -21.52 5.28
CA ARG A 81 18.28 -22.28 4.38
C ARG A 81 19.44 -21.44 3.87
N ARG A 82 19.22 -20.15 3.62
CA ARG A 82 20.27 -19.25 3.13
C ARG A 82 21.33 -18.95 4.19
N PHE A 83 20.94 -18.84 5.47
CA PHE A 83 21.86 -18.54 6.57
C PHE A 83 22.44 -19.78 7.25
N GLY A 84 21.95 -20.98 6.92
CA GLY A 84 22.46 -22.26 7.44
C GLY A 84 23.48 -22.97 6.52
N GLU A 85 23.73 -22.44 5.33
CA GLU A 85 24.84 -22.84 4.43
C GLU A 85 26.10 -22.02 4.75
#